data_AF-A0A380E5X5-F1
#
_entry.id   AF-A0A380E5X5-F1
#
_cell.length_a   1.000
_cell.length_b   1.000
_cell.length_c   1.000
_cell.angle_alpha   90.00
_cell.angle_beta   90.00
_cell.angle_gamma   90.00
#
_symmetry.space_group_name_H-M   'P 1'
#
loop_
_entity.id
_entity.type
_entity.pdbx_description
1 polymer ?
#
loop_
_entity_poly.entity_id
_entity_poly.type
_entity_poly.pdbx_seq_one_letter_code
_entity_poly.pdbx_strand_id
1 'polypeptide(L)' 'MSSKIAKKVFPELAAKGGNAKQIMEDNGLVQISDEATLLKFVNEALDNNEQSVEDYKNGKGKAMGFLVGQL' A
#
# COMPACT_ATOMS: atom_id res chain seq x y z
N MET A 1 7.52 9.38 -7.40
CA MET A 1 8.23 8.16 -7.84
C MET A 1 9.45 7.99 -6.95
N SER A 2 9.56 6.89 -6.21
CA SER A 2 10.74 6.61 -5.37
C SER A 2 11.83 5.92 -6.18
N SER A 3 13.10 6.14 -5.84
CA SER A 3 14.28 5.53 -6.49
C SER A 3 14.27 4.00 -6.45
N LYS A 4 13.60 3.40 -5.45
CA LYS A 4 13.38 1.94 -5.37
C LYS A 4 12.40 1.43 -6.43
N ILE A 5 11.36 2.21 -6.74
CA ILE A 5 10.35 1.89 -7.76
C ILE A 5 10.93 2.11 -9.15
N ALA A 6 11.72 3.18 -9.35
CA ALA A 6 12.40 3.44 -10.60
C ALA A 6 13.27 2.26 -11.04
N LYS A 7 14.02 1.62 -10.12
CA LYS A 7 14.82 0.42 -10.44
C LYS A 7 14.00 -0.80 -10.87
N LYS A 8 12.72 -0.89 -10.47
CA LYS A 8 11.81 -1.97 -10.91
C LYS A 8 11.15 -1.67 -12.25
N VAL A 9 10.76 -0.40 -12.46
CA VAL A 9 10.05 0.04 -13.67
C VAL A 9 11.01 0.23 -14.85
N PHE A 10 12.24 0.69 -14.59
CA PHE A 10 13.24 0.97 -15.62
C PHE A 10 13.58 -0.22 -16.55
N PRO A 11 13.83 -1.45 -16.05
CA PRO A 11 14.10 -2.58 -16.94
C PRO A 11 12.88 -2.94 -17.81
N GLU A 12 11.66 -2.81 -17.30
CA GLU A 12 10.45 -3.04 -18.09
C GLU A 12 10.25 -1.97 -19.15
N LEU A 13 10.44 -0.70 -18.79
CA LEU A 13 10.36 0.43 -19.71
C LEU A 13 11.44 0.35 -20.80
N ALA A 14 12.65 -0.09 -20.45
CA ALA A 14 13.75 -0.24 -21.38
C ALA A 14 13.56 -1.42 -22.34
N ALA A 15 12.94 -2.51 -21.89
CA ALA A 15 12.71 -3.70 -22.69
C ALA A 15 11.49 -3.58 -23.62
N LYS A 16 10.38 -2.99 -23.14
CA LYS A 16 9.10 -2.95 -23.85
C LYS A 16 8.71 -1.57 -24.36
N GLY A 17 9.40 -0.51 -23.91
CA GLY A 17 8.94 0.86 -24.13
C GLY A 17 7.64 1.15 -23.37
N GLY A 18 7.04 2.31 -23.64
CA GLY A 18 5.75 2.70 -23.06
C GLY A 18 5.86 3.71 -21.92
N ASN A 19 4.78 3.84 -21.15
CA ASN A 19 4.64 4.86 -20.11
C ASN A 19 4.95 4.28 -18.72
N ALA A 20 5.94 4.85 -18.04
CA ALA A 20 6.38 4.40 -16.73
C ALA A 20 5.27 4.48 -15.67
N LYS A 21 4.38 5.46 -15.80
CA LYS A 21 3.23 5.61 -14.91
C LYS A 21 2.24 4.46 -15.07
N GLN A 22 2.00 4.05 -16.30
CA GLN A 22 1.09 2.94 -16.61
C GLN A 22 1.67 1.60 -16.15
N ILE A 23 2.97 1.37 -16.38
CA ILE A 23 3.68 0.19 -15.83
C ILE A 23 3.62 0.16 -14.30
N MET A 24 3.71 1.32 -13.65
CA MET A 24 3.56 1.40 -12.20
C MET A 24 2.13 1.09 -11.73
N GLU A 25 1.13 1.63 -12.42
CA GLU A 25 -0.29 1.37 -12.13
C GLU A 25 -0.64 -0.11 -12.32
N ASP A 26 -0.24 -0.71 -13.44
CA ASP A 26 -0.49 -2.12 -13.78
C ASP A 26 0.22 -3.10 -12.82
N ASN A 27 1.40 -2.73 -12.30
CA ASN A 27 2.14 -3.56 -11.33
C ASN A 27 1.83 -3.20 -9.86
N GLY A 28 0.85 -2.32 -9.59
CA GLY A 28 0.54 -1.87 -8.23
C GLY A 28 1.72 -1.20 -7.51
N LEU A 29 2.69 -0.67 -8.26
CA LEU A 29 3.88 0.01 -7.75
C LEU A 29 3.62 1.50 -7.46
N VAL A 30 2.39 1.96 -7.67
CA VAL A 30 2.00 3.33 -7.31
C VAL A 30 1.99 3.44 -5.80
N GLN A 31 2.97 4.16 -5.28
CA GLN A 31 2.94 4.57 -3.90
C GLN A 31 1.81 5.58 -3.72
N ILE A 32 0.77 5.18 -2.99
CA ILE A 32 -0.29 6.08 -2.58
C ILE A 32 0.28 6.95 -1.46
N SER A 33 0.58 8.19 -1.79
CA SER A 33 1.06 9.20 -0.84
C SER A 33 -0.06 10.15 -0.39
N ASP A 34 -1.23 10.03 -1.00
CA ASP A 34 -2.38 10.87 -0.72
C ASP A 34 -3.03 10.43 0.59
N GLU A 35 -3.04 11.32 1.58
CA GLU A 35 -3.54 11.05 2.91
C GLU A 35 -5.02 10.68 2.92
N ALA A 36 -5.85 11.31 2.07
CA ALA A 36 -7.27 11.02 2.00
C ALA A 36 -7.54 9.60 1.46
N THR A 37 -6.72 9.16 0.51
CA THR A 37 -6.77 7.81 -0.06
C THR A 37 -6.29 6.78 0.96
N LEU A 38 -5.18 7.05 1.64
CA LEU A 38 -4.68 6.20 2.73
C LEU A 38 -5.70 6.08 3.87
N LEU A 39 -6.34 7.18 4.27
CA LEU A 39 -7.39 7.18 5.29
C LEU A 39 -8.57 6.27 4.91
N LYS A 40 -8.96 6.23 3.64
CA LYS A 40 -10.01 5.30 3.17
C LYS A 40 -9.60 3.85 3.33
N PHE A 41 -8.39 3.49 2.89
CA PHE A 41 -7.90 2.12 3.06
C PHE A 41 -7.75 1.74 4.54
N VAL A 42 -7.28 2.67 5.37
CA VAL A 42 -7.18 2.45 6.82
C VAL A 42 -8.57 2.23 7.43
N ASN A 43 -9.55 3.08 7.11
CA ASN A 43 -10.92 2.92 7.62
C ASN A 43 -11.53 1.59 7.15
N GLU A 44 -11.35 1.22 5.89
CA GLU A 44 -11.83 -0.06 5.35
C GLU A 44 -11.13 -1.26 6.03
N ALA A 45 -9.84 -1.16 6.32
CA ALA A 45 -9.12 -2.17 7.07
C ALA A 45 -9.62 -2.27 8.53
N LEU A 46 -9.96 -1.14 9.17
CA LEU A 46 -10.52 -1.13 10.53
C LEU A 46 -11.94 -1.70 10.56
N ASP A 47 -12.80 -1.30 9.63
CA ASP A 47 -14.20 -1.74 9.53
C ASP A 47 -14.30 -3.25 9.26
N ASN A 48 -13.41 -3.81 8.44
CA ASN A 48 -13.36 -5.25 8.18
C ASN A 48 -12.68 -6.06 9.29
N ASN A 49 -12.00 -5.40 10.23
CA ASN A 49 -11.19 -6.06 11.25
C ASN A 49 -11.46 -5.51 12.67
N GLU A 50 -12.75 -5.38 13.05
CA GLU A 50 -13.17 -4.90 14.38
C GLU A 50 -12.43 -5.61 15.53
N GLN A 51 -12.23 -6.93 15.43
CA GLN A 51 -11.53 -7.70 16.45
C GLN A 51 -10.06 -7.30 16.60
N SER A 52 -9.40 -6.87 15.51
CA SER A 52 -8.05 -6.34 15.57
C SER A 52 -8.03 -4.94 16.20
N VAL A 53 -9.05 -4.12 15.95
CA VAL A 53 -9.20 -2.81 16.60
C VAL A 53 -9.38 -2.99 18.12
N GLU A 54 -10.22 -3.93 18.52
CA GLU A 54 -10.47 -4.25 19.92
C GLU A 54 -9.22 -4.85 20.60
N ASP A 55 -8.51 -5.76 19.92
CA ASP A 55 -7.24 -6.31 20.39
C ASP A 55 -6.17 -5.23 20.57
N TYR A 56 -6.07 -4.27 19.64
CA TYR A 56 -5.18 -3.12 19.77
C TYR A 56 -5.55 -2.27 20.98
N LYS A 57 -6.85 -1.98 21.17
CA LYS A 57 -7.37 -1.22 22.31
C LYS A 57 -7.13 -1.92 23.65
N ASN A 58 -7.13 -3.25 23.64
CA ASN A 58 -6.80 -4.11 24.79
C ASN A 58 -5.28 -4.27 25.02
N GLY A 59 -4.43 -3.57 24.26
CA GLY A 59 -2.99 -3.57 24.44
C GLY A 59 -2.25 -4.71 23.74
N LYS A 60 -2.90 -5.50 22.87
CA LYS A 60 -2.20 -6.47 22.02
C LYS A 60 -1.53 -5.75 20.86
N GLY A 61 -0.27 -5.37 21.05
CA GLY A 61 0.54 -4.71 20.01
C GLY A 61 0.65 -5.46 18.67
N LYS A 62 0.36 -6.78 18.63
CA LYS A 62 0.32 -7.56 17.38
C LYS A 62 -0.80 -7.14 16.43
N ALA A 63 -1.89 -6.58 16.93
CA ALA A 63 -3.02 -6.17 16.10
C ALA A 63 -2.65 -5.02 15.15
N MET A 64 -1.78 -4.11 15.58
CA MET A 64 -1.27 -3.03 14.73
C MET A 64 -0.54 -3.58 13.50
N GLY A 65 0.34 -4.58 13.70
CA GLY A 65 1.07 -5.21 12.60
C GLY A 65 0.17 -5.98 11.63
N PHE A 66 -0.92 -6.56 12.14
CA PHE A 66 -1.92 -7.23 11.31
C PHE A 66 -2.69 -6.23 10.44
N LEU A 67 -3.14 -5.11 11.02
CA LEU A 67 -3.83 -4.03 10.29
C LEU A 67 -2.93 -3.40 9.22
N VAL A 68 -1.64 -3.17 9.53
CA VAL A 68 -0.66 -2.67 8.56
C VAL A 68 -0.37 -3.69 7.45
N GLY A 69 -0.50 -5.00 7.72
CA GLY A 69 -0.34 -6.04 6.70
C GLY A 69 -1.57 -6.25 5.81
N GLN A 70 -2.72 -5.70 6.19
CA GLN A 70 -3.95 -5.70 5.39
C GLN A 70 -4.04 -4.51 4.42
N LEU A 71 -3.21 -3.48 4.62
CA LEU A 71 -3.02 -2.32 3.74
C LEU A 71 -1.99 -2.63 2.63
#